data_AF-A0A949WYQ0-F1
#
_entry.id   AF-A0A949WYQ0-F1
#
_cell.length_a   1.000
_cell.length_b   1.000
_cell.length_c   1.000
_cell.angle_alpha   90.00
_cell.angle_beta   90.00
_cell.angle_gamma   90.00
#
_symmetry.space_group_name_H-M   'P 1'
#
loop_
_entity.id
_entity.type
_entity.pdbx_description
1 polymer ?
#
loop_
_entity_poly.entity_id
_entity_poly.type
_entity_poly.pdbx_seq_one_letter_code
_entity_poly.pdbx_strand_id
1 'polypeptide(L)'
;MLQISAQQLAELLTGIARAQAAVVQGLESELAGVKSGRVVPAVQNVAHLRDHPLPTLVDLPVRLLLASMGRVGPDPAAVAKDLERLFSGAPASTAGTSAPAAAAAGGDTLDFSKPG
;
A
#
# COMPACT_ATOMS: atom_id res chain seq x y z
N MET A 1 -17.76 -14.53 23.69
CA MET A 1 -17.53 -13.85 22.40
C MET A 1 -16.05 -13.55 22.29
N LEU A 2 -15.46 -13.74 21.11
CA LEU A 2 -14.06 -13.37 20.87
C LEU A 2 -13.99 -11.84 20.71
N GLN A 3 -13.11 -11.18 21.47
CA GLN A 3 -12.79 -9.76 21.31
C GLN A 3 -11.42 -9.65 20.64
N ILE A 4 -11.35 -8.91 19.53
CA ILE A 4 -10.11 -8.69 18.76
C ILE A 4 -9.82 -7.18 18.73
N SER A 5 -8.58 -6.80 19.03
CA SER A 5 -8.15 -5.39 18.90
C SER A 5 -7.86 -5.03 17.44
N ALA A 6 -7.84 -3.73 17.12
CA ALA A 6 -7.46 -3.26 15.79
C ALA A 6 -6.04 -3.72 15.40
N GLN A 7 -5.12 -3.74 16.37
CA GLN A 7 -3.76 -4.26 16.19
C GLN A 7 -3.75 -5.75 15.83
N GLN A 8 -4.50 -6.58 16.57
CA GLN A 8 -4.58 -8.02 16.29
C GLN A 8 -5.24 -8.29 14.93
N LEU A 9 -6.26 -7.52 14.57
CA LEU A 9 -6.88 -7.62 13.25
C LEU A 9 -5.93 -7.17 12.14
N ALA A 10 -5.13 -6.11 12.35
CA ALA A 10 -4.11 -5.65 11.40
C ALA A 10 -3.04 -6.72 11.17
N GLU A 11 -2.55 -7.35 12.23
CA GLU A 11 -1.59 -8.45 12.15
C GLU A 11 -2.16 -9.66 11.41
N LEU A 12 -3.41 -10.03 11.71
CA LEU A 12 -4.10 -11.13 11.03
C LEU A 12 -4.28 -10.85 9.54
N LEU A 13 -4.80 -9.68 9.18
CA LEU A 13 -4.98 -9.28 7.79
C LEU A 13 -3.63 -9.25 7.07
N THR A 14 -2.58 -8.75 7.72
CA THR A 14 -1.22 -8.71 7.16
C THR A 14 -0.68 -10.12 6.89
N GLY A 15 -0.91 -11.05 7.83
CA GLY A 15 -0.59 -12.46 7.65
C GLY A 15 -1.33 -13.09 6.47
N ILE A 16 -2.63 -12.82 6.33
CA ILE A 16 -3.45 -13.29 5.20
C ILE A 16 -2.92 -12.74 3.87
N ALA A 17 -2.66 -11.44 3.79
CA ALA A 17 -2.12 -10.80 2.59
C ALA A 17 -0.74 -11.33 2.21
N ARG A 18 0.12 -11.66 3.20
CA ARG A 18 1.42 -12.29 2.97
C ARG A 18 1.28 -13.72 2.44
N ALA A 19 0.36 -14.50 3.00
CA ALA A 19 0.09 -15.86 2.53
C ALA A 19 -0.42 -15.85 1.08
N GLN A 20 -1.33 -14.94 0.75
CA GLN A 20 -1.83 -14.75 -0.62
C GLN A 20 -0.71 -14.31 -1.58
N ALA A 21 0.16 -13.39 -1.17
CA ALA A 21 1.31 -13.00 -1.98
C ALA A 21 2.26 -14.18 -2.25
N ALA A 22 2.46 -15.07 -1.27
CA ALA A 22 3.25 -16.29 -1.45
C ALA A 22 2.62 -17.25 -2.46
N VAL A 23 1.30 -17.42 -2.45
CA VAL A 23 0.59 -18.19 -3.49
C VAL A 23 0.82 -17.58 -4.88
N VAL A 24 0.71 -16.24 -5.01
CA VAL A 24 0.99 -15.56 -6.28
C VAL A 24 2.45 -15.73 -6.70
N GLN A 25 3.41 -15.70 -5.76
CA GLN A 25 4.82 -15.98 -6.08
C GLN A 25 5.02 -17.43 -6.57
N GLY A 26 4.36 -18.41 -5.95
CA GLY A 26 4.42 -19.80 -6.41
C GLY A 26 3.81 -19.99 -7.80
N LEU A 27 2.76 -19.23 -8.14
CA LEU A 27 2.23 -19.23 -9.51
C LEU A 27 3.20 -18.60 -10.50
N GLU A 28 3.87 -17.51 -10.12
CA GLU A 28 4.87 -16.85 -10.97
C GLU A 28 6.09 -17.73 -11.24
N SER A 29 6.51 -18.58 -10.28
CA SER A 29 7.63 -19.50 -10.48
C SER A 29 7.34 -20.59 -11.51
N GLU A 30 6.07 -21.00 -11.65
CA GLU A 30 5.64 -21.99 -12.65
C GLU A 30 5.23 -21.34 -13.98
N LEU A 31 4.66 -20.13 -13.92
CA LEU A 31 4.08 -19.42 -15.05
C LEU A 31 4.60 -17.97 -15.09
N ALA A 32 5.76 -17.80 -15.71
CA ALA A 32 6.40 -16.49 -15.83
C ALA A 32 5.46 -15.43 -16.45
N GLY A 33 5.40 -14.26 -15.81
CA GLY A 33 4.58 -13.13 -16.24
C GLY A 33 3.12 -13.17 -15.79
N VAL A 34 2.65 -14.21 -15.08
CA VAL A 34 1.26 -14.27 -14.59
C VAL A 34 0.99 -13.19 -13.54
N LYS A 35 1.95 -12.94 -12.64
CA LYS A 35 1.86 -11.89 -11.61
C LYS A 35 1.62 -10.53 -12.26
N SER A 36 2.50 -10.11 -13.18
CA SER A 36 2.43 -8.77 -13.79
C SER A 36 1.36 -8.66 -14.87
N GLY A 37 1.13 -9.72 -15.65
CA GLY A 37 0.24 -9.69 -16.80
C GLY A 37 -1.23 -9.94 -16.48
N ARG A 38 -1.55 -10.60 -15.36
CA ARG A 38 -2.93 -10.99 -15.04
C ARG A 38 -3.33 -10.66 -13.60
N VAL A 39 -2.52 -11.08 -12.63
CA VAL A 39 -2.89 -10.97 -11.21
C VAL A 39 -2.89 -9.52 -10.73
N VAL A 40 -1.78 -8.79 -10.90
CA VAL A 40 -1.67 -7.40 -10.43
C VAL A 40 -2.76 -6.49 -11.02
N PRO A 41 -3.04 -6.51 -12.33
CA PRO A 41 -4.15 -5.72 -12.89
C PRO A 41 -5.52 -6.08 -12.31
N ALA A 42 -5.81 -7.38 -12.14
CA ALA A 42 -7.07 -7.83 -11.56
C ALA A 42 -7.24 -7.36 -10.11
N VAL A 43 -6.17 -7.46 -9.31
CA VAL A 43 -6.15 -7.01 -7.91
C VAL A 43 -6.26 -5.47 -7.83
N GLN A 44 -5.57 -4.73 -8.72
CA GLN A 44 -5.67 -3.27 -8.80
C GLN A 44 -7.08 -2.79 -9.11
N ASN A 45 -7.81 -3.47 -10.00
CA ASN A 45 -9.19 -3.12 -10.34
C ASN A 45 -10.12 -3.21 -9.12
N VAL A 46 -9.96 -4.24 -8.29
CA VAL A 46 -10.81 -4.44 -7.09
C VAL A 46 -10.38 -3.55 -5.92
N ALA A 47 -9.15 -3.04 -5.94
CA ALA A 47 -8.64 -2.15 -4.88
C ALA A 47 -9.23 -0.74 -4.91
N HIS A 48 -9.94 -0.35 -5.97
CA HIS A 48 -10.57 0.96 -6.13
C HIS A 48 -9.62 2.13 -5.79
N LEU A 49 -8.33 1.99 -6.11
CA LEU A 49 -7.30 2.99 -5.75
C LEU A 49 -7.57 4.36 -6.37
N ARG A 50 -8.29 4.40 -7.49
CA ARG A 50 -8.66 5.62 -8.20
C ARG A 50 -9.89 6.29 -7.58
N ASP A 51 -10.85 5.50 -7.13
CA ASP A 51 -12.13 5.98 -6.61
C ASP A 51 -12.04 6.32 -5.12
N HIS A 52 -11.23 5.58 -4.35
CA HIS A 52 -11.03 5.80 -2.92
C HIS A 52 -9.55 6.07 -2.61
N PRO A 53 -9.13 7.35 -2.49
CA PRO A 53 -7.76 7.68 -2.13
C PRO A 53 -7.34 7.13 -0.76
N LEU A 54 -8.31 7.01 0.16
CA LEU A 54 -8.15 6.43 1.49
C LEU A 54 -8.82 5.05 1.52
N PRO A 55 -8.25 4.06 2.23
CA PRO A 55 -8.81 2.71 2.27
C PRO A 55 -10.16 2.72 2.98
N THR A 56 -11.11 1.99 2.40
CA THR A 56 -12.39 1.61 2.99
C THR A 56 -12.29 0.23 3.60
N LEU A 57 -13.27 -0.15 4.42
CA LEU A 57 -13.27 -1.47 5.08
C LEU A 57 -13.31 -2.63 4.06
N VAL A 58 -13.95 -2.40 2.91
CA VAL A 58 -14.14 -3.41 1.86
C VAL A 58 -12.89 -3.55 0.98
N ASP A 59 -12.19 -2.46 0.69
CA ASP A 59 -10.99 -2.49 -0.15
C ASP A 59 -9.68 -2.69 0.63
N LEU A 60 -9.70 -2.54 1.96
CA LEU A 60 -8.50 -2.69 2.79
C LEU A 60 -7.78 -4.03 2.59
N PRO A 61 -8.45 -5.21 2.55
CA PRO A 61 -7.75 -6.49 2.38
C PRO A 61 -7.01 -6.59 1.04
N VAL A 62 -7.61 -6.09 -0.05
CA VAL A 62 -7.00 -6.18 -1.39
C VAL A 62 -5.87 -5.15 -1.56
N ARG A 63 -5.94 -4.00 -0.90
CA ARG A 63 -4.84 -3.03 -0.83
C ARG A 63 -3.65 -3.58 -0.05
N LEU A 64 -3.93 -4.33 1.02
CA LEU A 64 -2.92 -5.01 1.80
C LEU A 64 -2.20 -6.08 1.00
N LEU A 65 -2.94 -6.82 0.16
CA LEU A 65 -2.37 -7.76 -0.81
C LEU A 65 -1.48 -7.04 -1.86
N LEU A 66 -1.89 -5.89 -2.38
CA LEU A 66 -1.05 -5.11 -3.30
C LEU A 66 0.26 -4.67 -2.61
N ALA A 67 0.18 -4.21 -1.37
CA ALA A 67 1.35 -3.83 -0.58
C ALA A 67 2.27 -5.04 -0.33
N SER A 68 1.72 -6.21 0.01
CA SER A 68 2.51 -7.42 0.25
C SER A 68 3.17 -8.02 -1.01
N MET A 69 2.66 -7.71 -2.20
CA MET A 69 3.28 -8.07 -3.48
C MET A 69 4.44 -7.13 -3.88
N GLY A 70 4.55 -5.98 -3.23
CA GLY A 70 5.65 -5.02 -3.37
C GLY A 70 6.91 -5.45 -2.61
N ARG A 71 7.94 -4.60 -2.62
CA ARG A 71 9.20 -4.88 -1.92
C ARG A 71 9.09 -4.68 -0.40
N VAL A 72 8.35 -3.66 0.02
CA VAL A 72 8.10 -3.34 1.41
C VAL A 72 6.66 -3.72 1.69
N GLY A 73 6.47 -4.71 2.55
CA GLY A 73 5.14 -5.13 2.99
C GLY A 73 4.44 -4.03 3.79
N PRO A 74 3.15 -4.20 4.08
CA PRO A 74 2.38 -3.21 4.84
C PRO A 74 2.85 -3.11 6.28
N ASP A 75 2.80 -1.90 6.85
CA ASP A 75 3.07 -1.63 8.26
C ASP A 75 1.83 -1.95 9.12
N PRO A 76 1.88 -2.94 10.01
CA PRO A 76 0.73 -3.30 10.85
C PRO A 76 0.24 -2.14 11.72
N ALA A 77 1.12 -1.24 12.17
CA ALA A 77 0.71 -0.10 12.99
C ALA A 77 -0.09 0.93 12.19
N ALA A 78 0.29 1.18 10.93
CA ALA A 78 -0.49 2.02 10.03
C ALA A 78 -1.86 1.39 9.71
N VAL A 79 -1.90 0.08 9.48
CA VAL A 79 -3.14 -0.66 9.22
C VAL A 79 -4.06 -0.64 10.45
N ALA A 80 -3.53 -0.75 11.67
CA ALA A 80 -4.31 -0.65 12.90
C ALA A 80 -4.97 0.73 13.03
N LYS A 81 -4.25 1.81 12.72
CA LYS A 81 -4.81 3.18 12.70
C LYS A 81 -5.91 3.34 11.64
N ASP A 82 -5.72 2.75 10.45
CA ASP A 82 -6.76 2.73 9.43
C ASP A 82 -8.01 1.99 9.90
N LEU A 83 -7.86 0.84 10.57
CA LEU A 83 -8.97 0.07 11.13
C LEU A 83 -9.70 0.85 12.23
N GLU A 84 -8.98 1.51 13.14
CA GLU A 84 -9.59 2.36 14.16
C GLU A 84 -10.41 3.49 13.53
N ARG A 85 -9.86 4.17 12.52
CA ARG A 85 -10.60 5.19 11.75
C ARG A 85 -11.86 4.58 11.13
N LEU A 86 -11.73 3.45 10.44
CA LEU A 86 -12.82 2.81 9.70
C LEU A 86 -13.94 2.31 10.63
N PHE A 87 -13.61 1.77 11.80
CA PHE A 87 -14.59 1.33 12.78
C PHE A 87 -15.23 2.48 13.55
N SER A 88 -14.55 3.62 13.70
CA SER A 88 -15.12 4.83 14.30
C SER A 88 -16.14 5.54 13.39
N GLY A 89 -16.19 5.20 12.10
CA GLY A 89 -17.00 5.89 11.10
C GLY A 89 -16.50 7.31 10.78
N ALA A 90 -15.29 7.66 11.22
CA ALA A 90 -14.71 8.96 10.95
C ALA A 90 -14.50 9.13 9.43
N PRO A 91 -14.90 10.28 8.84
CA PRO A 91 -14.65 10.54 7.44
C PRO A 91 -13.15 10.50 7.16
N ALA A 92 -12.82 10.04 5.96
CA ALA A 92 -11.45 9.90 5.51
C ALA A 92 -10.80 11.30 5.44
N SER A 93 -10.10 11.71 6.51
CA SER A 93 -9.40 12.99 6.55
C SER A 93 -8.17 12.90 5.66
N THR A 94 -8.14 13.71 4.61
CA THR A 94 -7.00 13.90 3.70
C THR A 94 -5.82 14.66 4.34
N ALA A 95 -5.73 14.67 5.66
CA ALA A 95 -4.66 15.35 6.38
C ALA A 95 -3.37 14.53 6.34
N GLY A 96 -2.52 14.84 5.36
CA GLY A 96 -1.08 14.63 5.46
C GLY A 96 -0.49 13.51 4.62
N THR A 97 -0.58 13.62 3.29
CA THR A 97 0.61 13.26 2.50
C THR A 97 1.64 14.34 2.81
N SER A 98 2.55 14.04 3.73
CA SER A 98 3.81 14.76 3.84
C SER A 98 4.47 14.67 2.46
N ALA A 99 4.48 15.81 1.77
CA ALA A 99 5.32 16.00 0.59
C ALA A 99 6.74 15.56 0.95
N PRO A 100 7.49 14.92 0.04
CA PRO A 100 8.89 14.66 0.32
C PRO A 100 9.55 16.01 0.59
N ALA A 101 10.20 16.11 1.75
CA ALA A 101 10.98 17.28 2.12
C ALA A 101 11.94 17.57 0.96
N ALA A 102 11.77 18.75 0.35
CA ALA A 102 12.69 19.26 -0.64
C ALA A 102 14.09 19.22 -0.03
N ALA A 103 14.96 18.40 -0.62
CA ALA A 103 16.38 18.40 -0.32
C ALA A 103 16.95 19.77 -0.72
N ALA A 104 16.92 20.72 0.20
CA ALA A 104 17.70 21.94 0.11
C ALA A 104 19.13 21.63 0.58
N ALA A 105 19.97 21.13 -0.33
CA ALA A 105 21.42 21.19 -0.24
C ALA A 105 22.03 20.87 -1.61
N GLY A 106 22.52 21.89 -2.31
CA GLY A 106 23.26 21.73 -3.57
C GLY A 106 23.04 22.87 -4.54
N GLY A 107 23.31 24.11 -4.11
CA GLY A 107 23.44 25.23 -5.04
C GLY A 107 24.76 25.09 -5.78
N ASP A 108 24.68 24.68 -7.05
CA ASP A 108 25.71 25.01 -8.04
C ASP A 108 25.02 25.18 -9.39
N THR A 109 24.56 26.41 -9.64
CA THR A 109 23.94 26.79 -10.90
C THR A 109 25.06 26.97 -11.91
N LEU A 110 25.36 25.91 -12.67
CA LEU A 110 26.34 25.95 -13.76
C LEU A 110 25.87 26.93 -14.85
N ASP A 111 26.51 28.10 -14.91
CA ASP A 111 26.25 29.14 -15.91
C ASP A 111 27.00 28.84 -17.21
N PHE A 112 26.25 28.46 -18.25
CA PHE A 112 26.76 28.16 -19.60
C PHE A 112 26.88 29.39 -20.51
N SER A 113 26.86 30.61 -19.97
CA SER A 113 26.81 31.85 -20.76
C SER A 113 28.16 32.46 -21.14
N LYS A 114 29.28 31.72 -21.06
CA LYS A 114 30.59 32.18 -21.57
C LYS A 114 31.13 31.27 -22.67
N PRO A 115 31.32 31.77 -23.91
CA PRO A 115 32.19 31.11 -24.87
C PRO A 115 33.66 31.34 -24.48
N GLY A 116 34.46 30.28 -24.57
CA GLY A 116 35.92 30.32 -24.41
C GLY A 116 36.64 30.85 -25.64
#